data_AF-A0A0A6UEN8-F1
#
_entry.id   AF-A0A0A6UEN8-F1
#
_cell.length_a   1.000
_cell.length_b   1.000
_cell.length_c   1.000
_cell.angle_alpha   90.00
_cell.angle_beta   90.00
_cell.angle_gamma   90.00
#
_symmetry.space_group_name_H-M   'P 1'
#
loop_
_entity.id
_entity.type
_entity.pdbx_description
1 polymer ?
#
loop_
_entity_poly.entity_id
_entity_poly.type
_entity_poly.pdbx_seq_one_letter_code
_entity_poly.pdbx_strand_id
1 'polypeptide(L)'
;RATATITATDTGSGVDRIEYQLDGGAWTAYTAPLVVGTAGMHMLHSRATDKAGNTSAVQMTHFTVAERPAEDTTPPTVTAAVTGEKDDNGDYLGTATVTVTATDTGSGLDTVQYRLDSGGWTAYTTPVAVSTPGPHTVGYRATDKAGNSAAEQQVTFTIAGQDGDACPDSDTRTTVIIAGVDTGVPSADTGNGCTVNDLIAERAAYPTHAAFVRHAEAVTAALVTAGRLTARQAGAIVRAAARSDIGA
;
A
#
# COMPACT_ATOMS: atom_id res chain seq x y z
N ARG A 1 36.49 17.53 -10.60
CA ARG A 1 37.11 18.85 -10.87
C ARG A 1 38.48 18.89 -10.22
N ALA A 2 39.51 19.32 -10.95
CA ALA A 2 40.86 19.54 -10.42
C ALA A 2 41.32 20.98 -10.68
N THR A 3 42.21 21.49 -9.83
CA THR A 3 42.85 22.81 -10.01
C THR A 3 44.36 22.61 -10.05
N ALA A 4 45.01 23.12 -11.11
CA ALA A 4 46.45 23.07 -11.26
C ALA A 4 47.05 24.47 -11.09
N THR A 5 48.04 24.57 -10.18
CA THR A 5 48.83 25.78 -9.97
C THR A 5 50.22 25.56 -10.53
N ILE A 6 50.68 26.48 -11.38
CA ILE A 6 52.01 26.41 -12.00
C ILE A 6 52.86 27.51 -11.40
N THR A 7 54.06 27.17 -10.97
CA THR A 7 55.03 28.12 -10.41
C THR A 7 56.34 27.98 -11.16
N ALA A 8 57.07 29.09 -11.25
CA ALA A 8 58.40 29.12 -11.82
C ALA A 8 59.28 30.07 -11.00
N THR A 9 60.58 29.79 -10.97
CA THR A 9 61.57 30.61 -10.28
C THR A 9 62.76 30.83 -11.20
N ASP A 10 63.30 32.04 -11.23
CA ASP A 10 64.55 32.38 -11.92
C ASP A 10 65.40 33.25 -11.00
N THR A 11 66.69 32.94 -10.86
CA THR A 11 67.62 33.67 -9.97
C THR A 11 68.41 34.77 -10.68
N GLY A 12 68.28 34.89 -12.00
CA GLY A 12 68.99 35.85 -12.82
C GLY A 12 68.13 37.06 -13.20
N SER A 13 67.43 36.95 -14.32
CA SER A 13 66.65 38.05 -14.91
C SER A 13 65.20 38.14 -14.40
N GLY A 14 64.75 37.12 -13.68
CA GLY A 14 63.37 36.95 -13.22
C GLY A 14 62.48 36.31 -14.29
N VAL A 15 61.37 35.73 -13.85
CA VAL A 15 60.37 35.11 -14.74
C VAL A 15 59.60 36.21 -15.48
N ASP A 16 59.55 36.13 -16.81
CA ASP A 16 58.75 37.01 -17.68
C ASP A 16 57.33 36.46 -17.87
N ARG A 17 57.23 35.19 -18.31
CA ARG A 17 55.93 34.51 -18.48
C ARG A 17 56.03 33.02 -18.20
N ILE A 18 54.89 32.44 -17.82
CA ILE A 18 54.67 31.00 -17.75
C ILE A 18 53.65 30.64 -18.83
N GLU A 19 53.86 29.54 -19.53
CA GLU A 19 52.92 29.00 -20.52
C GLU A 19 52.61 27.54 -20.18
N TYR A 20 51.40 27.12 -20.54
CA TYR A 20 50.97 25.74 -20.39
C TYR A 20 50.26 25.22 -21.63
N GLN A 21 50.24 23.91 -21.79
CA GLN A 21 49.48 23.17 -22.78
C GLN A 21 48.78 22.02 -22.06
N LEU A 22 47.45 21.97 -22.16
CA LEU A 22 46.64 20.86 -21.64
C LEU A 22 46.26 19.93 -22.80
N ASP A 23 46.48 18.62 -22.62
CA ASP A 23 46.07 17.55 -23.53
C ASP A 23 46.47 17.75 -25.01
N GLY A 24 47.66 18.31 -25.22
CA GLY A 24 48.19 18.56 -26.58
C GLY A 24 47.57 19.75 -27.30
N GLY A 25 46.79 20.59 -26.61
CA GLY A 25 46.23 21.84 -27.14
C GLY A 25 47.28 22.92 -27.47
N ALA A 26 46.85 24.16 -27.72
CA ALA A 26 47.79 25.26 -27.94
C ALA A 26 48.49 25.71 -26.64
N TRP A 27 49.74 26.17 -26.76
CA TRP A 27 50.42 26.85 -25.67
C TRP A 27 49.67 28.14 -25.30
N THR A 28 49.33 28.27 -24.03
CA THR A 28 48.52 29.36 -23.47
C THR A 28 49.27 30.00 -22.31
N ALA A 29 49.24 31.33 -22.20
CA ALA A 29 49.85 32.03 -21.08
C ALA A 29 49.13 31.68 -19.76
N TYR A 30 49.90 31.36 -18.73
CA TYR A 30 49.40 31.08 -17.39
C TYR A 30 49.23 32.38 -16.61
N THR A 31 47.99 32.83 -16.47
CA THR A 31 47.62 34.08 -15.75
C THR A 31 46.79 33.83 -14.49
N ALA A 32 46.24 32.62 -14.34
CA ALA A 32 45.45 32.18 -13.19
C ALA A 32 45.49 30.65 -13.08
N PRO A 33 45.15 30.06 -11.90
CA PRO A 33 45.04 28.61 -11.74
C PRO A 33 44.14 27.95 -12.79
N LEU A 34 44.64 26.87 -13.38
CA LEU A 34 43.92 26.12 -14.42
C LEU A 34 42.88 25.21 -13.76
N VAL A 35 41.62 25.40 -14.12
CA VAL A 35 40.51 24.56 -13.66
C VAL A 35 40.15 23.56 -14.73
N VAL A 36 40.23 22.26 -14.41
CA VAL A 36 39.84 21.16 -15.30
C VAL A 36 38.61 20.45 -14.74
N GLY A 37 37.51 20.55 -15.47
CA GLY A 37 36.20 20.04 -15.08
C GLY A 37 35.83 18.70 -15.72
N THR A 38 36.40 18.40 -16.89
CA THR A 38 36.20 17.16 -17.63
C THR A 38 36.78 15.98 -16.87
N ALA A 39 36.08 14.85 -16.85
CA ALA A 39 36.57 13.61 -16.27
C ALA A 39 37.59 12.94 -17.20
N GLY A 40 38.49 12.16 -16.62
CA GLY A 40 39.53 11.43 -17.35
C GLY A 40 40.94 11.83 -16.94
N MET A 41 41.92 11.22 -17.63
CA MET A 41 43.33 11.51 -17.45
C MET A 41 43.74 12.69 -18.31
N HIS A 42 44.44 13.64 -17.70
CA HIS A 42 44.88 14.88 -18.32
C HIS A 42 46.40 15.00 -18.26
N MET A 43 46.99 15.50 -19.34
CA MET A 43 48.43 15.77 -19.48
C MET A 43 48.67 17.28 -19.52
N LEU A 44 49.33 17.81 -18.50
CA LEU A 44 49.74 19.21 -18.41
C LEU A 44 51.22 19.35 -18.76
N HIS A 45 51.50 20.08 -19.83
CA HIS A 45 52.82 20.57 -20.17
C HIS A 45 52.96 22.01 -19.70
N SER A 46 54.11 22.38 -19.15
CA SER A 46 54.39 23.75 -18.72
C SER A 46 55.82 24.16 -19.04
N ARG A 47 56.03 25.45 -19.31
CA ARG A 47 57.35 26.06 -19.49
C ARG A 47 57.32 27.51 -19.03
N ALA A 48 58.48 28.06 -18.69
CA ALA A 48 58.63 29.47 -18.35
C ALA A 48 59.70 30.15 -19.20
N THR A 49 59.50 31.42 -19.53
CA THR A 49 60.50 32.27 -20.19
C THR A 49 60.93 33.37 -19.22
N ASP A 50 62.22 33.66 -19.14
CA ASP A 50 62.80 34.74 -18.33
C ASP A 50 62.84 36.08 -19.09
N LYS A 51 63.23 37.18 -18.42
CA LYS A 51 63.31 38.52 -19.07
C LYS A 51 64.46 38.66 -20.06
N ALA A 52 65.42 37.75 -20.07
CA ALA A 52 66.50 37.68 -21.05
C ALA A 52 66.10 36.86 -22.30
N GLY A 53 64.91 36.26 -22.32
CA GLY A 53 64.38 35.46 -23.42
C GLY A 53 64.71 33.96 -23.36
N ASN A 54 65.35 33.48 -22.29
CA ASN A 54 65.63 32.06 -22.10
C ASN A 54 64.35 31.32 -21.71
N THR A 55 64.08 30.17 -22.34
CA THR A 55 62.90 29.34 -22.04
C THR A 55 63.32 28.02 -21.40
N SER A 56 62.62 27.61 -20.34
CA SER A 56 62.88 26.36 -19.63
C SER A 56 62.60 25.14 -20.51
N ALA A 57 63.15 23.98 -20.11
CA ALA A 57 62.64 22.70 -20.62
C ALA A 57 61.14 22.57 -20.29
N VAL A 58 60.42 21.83 -21.13
CA VAL A 58 59.00 21.54 -20.91
C VAL A 58 58.86 20.51 -19.78
N GLN A 59 58.14 20.88 -18.73
CA GLN A 59 57.79 19.97 -17.64
C GLN A 59 56.42 19.34 -17.89
N MET A 60 56.33 18.02 -17.67
CA MET A 60 55.12 17.22 -17.88
C MET A 60 54.58 16.75 -16.53
N THR A 61 53.29 16.93 -16.30
CA THR A 61 52.56 16.40 -15.14
C THR A 61 51.25 15.79 -15.61
N HIS A 62 50.87 14.64 -15.07
CA HIS A 62 49.56 14.05 -15.31
C HIS A 62 48.70 14.09 -14.05
N PHE A 63 47.39 14.15 -14.24
CA PHE A 63 46.42 13.99 -13.15
C PHE A 63 45.13 13.38 -13.70
N THR A 64 44.36 12.75 -12.83
CA THR A 64 43.06 12.17 -13.18
C THR A 64 41.96 12.97 -12.50
N VAL A 65 41.00 13.44 -13.29
CA VAL A 65 39.75 13.97 -12.77
C VAL A 65 38.76 12.82 -12.71
N ALA A 66 38.34 12.45 -11.49
CA ALA A 66 37.33 11.41 -11.30
C ALA A 66 36.03 11.79 -12.02
N GLU A 67 35.42 10.80 -12.67
CA GLU A 67 34.06 10.90 -13.18
C GLU A 67 33.08 11.00 -12.01
N ARG A 68 32.10 11.91 -12.13
CA ARG A 68 31.01 11.95 -11.16
C ARG A 68 30.14 10.71 -11.40
N PRO A 69 29.77 9.94 -10.36
CA PRO A 69 28.76 8.90 -10.52
C PRO A 69 27.52 9.50 -11.18
N ALA A 70 26.96 8.83 -12.19
CA ALA A 70 25.69 9.25 -12.76
C ALA A 70 24.66 9.31 -11.61
N GLU A 71 23.93 10.43 -11.53
CA GLU A 71 22.79 10.52 -10.63
C GLU A 71 21.70 9.58 -11.15
N ASP A 72 21.09 8.82 -10.24
CA ASP A 72 19.99 7.94 -10.60
C ASP A 72 18.75 8.78 -10.88
N THR A 73 18.18 8.61 -12.07
CA THR A 73 16.98 9.30 -12.53
C THR A 73 15.84 8.33 -12.84
N THR A 74 15.98 7.05 -12.47
CA THR A 74 15.02 6.00 -12.82
C THR A 74 14.07 5.77 -11.65
N PRO A 75 12.76 6.03 -11.78
CA PRO A 75 11.82 5.74 -10.71
C PRO A 75 11.76 4.24 -10.36
N PRO A 76 11.46 3.90 -9.10
CA PRO A 76 11.25 2.51 -8.71
C PRO A 76 10.02 1.91 -9.39
N THR A 77 9.99 0.59 -9.49
CA THR A 77 8.77 -0.17 -9.87
C THR A 77 8.03 -0.63 -8.63
N VAL A 78 6.70 -0.50 -8.61
CA VAL A 78 5.84 -0.93 -7.49
C VAL A 78 4.61 -1.69 -7.98
N THR A 79 4.29 -2.80 -7.33
CA THR A 79 3.14 -3.67 -7.63
C THR A 79 2.47 -4.14 -6.34
N ALA A 80 1.24 -4.63 -6.45
CA ALA A 80 0.54 -5.25 -5.32
C ALA A 80 -0.19 -6.53 -5.76
N ALA A 81 -0.33 -7.47 -4.83
CA ALA A 81 -1.14 -8.66 -4.96
C ALA A 81 -2.13 -8.75 -3.81
N VAL A 82 -3.35 -9.21 -4.09
CA VAL A 82 -4.40 -9.39 -3.09
C VAL A 82 -4.73 -10.88 -2.98
N THR A 83 -4.60 -11.44 -1.78
CA THR A 83 -4.84 -12.86 -1.51
C THR A 83 -5.89 -13.04 -0.42
N GLY A 84 -6.55 -14.19 -0.42
CA GLY A 84 -7.65 -14.52 0.49
C GLY A 84 -8.59 -15.53 -0.15
N GLU A 85 -9.45 -16.14 0.67
CA GLU A 85 -10.53 -16.99 0.20
C GLU A 85 -11.61 -16.12 -0.46
N LYS A 86 -12.26 -16.63 -1.51
CA LYS A 86 -13.27 -15.90 -2.27
C LYS A 86 -14.55 -16.72 -2.43
N ASP A 87 -15.66 -16.02 -2.56
CA ASP A 87 -16.92 -16.60 -3.00
C ASP A 87 -16.97 -16.78 -4.53
N ASP A 88 -18.10 -17.30 -5.03
CA ASP A 88 -18.33 -17.51 -6.47
C ASP A 88 -18.46 -16.20 -7.27
N ASN A 89 -18.69 -15.06 -6.60
CA ASN A 89 -18.74 -13.73 -7.22
C ASN A 89 -17.36 -13.07 -7.32
N GLY A 90 -16.35 -13.64 -6.66
CA GLY A 90 -14.98 -13.14 -6.64
C GLY A 90 -14.68 -12.17 -5.48
N ASP A 91 -15.62 -12.01 -4.54
CA ASP A 91 -15.49 -11.21 -3.33
C ASP A 91 -14.76 -12.00 -2.24
N TYR A 92 -13.94 -11.32 -1.43
CA TYR A 92 -13.14 -11.99 -0.41
C TYR A 92 -13.96 -12.31 0.84
N LEU A 93 -13.88 -13.56 1.30
CA LEU A 93 -14.60 -14.02 2.49
C LEU A 93 -13.83 -13.65 3.76
N GLY A 94 -14.44 -12.79 4.58
CA GLY A 94 -13.96 -12.41 5.92
C GLY A 94 -12.70 -11.55 5.94
N THR A 95 -11.67 -11.81 5.13
CA THR A 95 -10.44 -11.01 5.08
C THR A 95 -9.71 -11.15 3.73
N ALA A 96 -9.20 -10.03 3.22
CA ALA A 96 -8.21 -9.98 2.13
C ALA A 96 -6.87 -9.44 2.65
N THR A 97 -5.76 -9.99 2.15
CA THR A 97 -4.41 -9.54 2.46
C THR A 97 -3.77 -8.92 1.23
N VAL A 98 -3.36 -7.65 1.35
CA VAL A 98 -2.67 -6.90 0.30
C VAL A 98 -1.18 -6.92 0.58
N THR A 99 -0.41 -7.45 -0.37
CA THR A 99 1.06 -7.48 -0.32
C THR A 99 1.61 -6.55 -1.40
N VAL A 100 2.36 -5.51 -0.97
CA VAL A 100 3.03 -4.55 -1.86
C VAL A 100 4.48 -4.98 -2.07
N THR A 101 4.94 -4.95 -3.31
CA THR A 101 6.32 -5.22 -3.71
C THR A 101 6.88 -4.03 -4.46
N ALA A 102 8.07 -3.58 -4.10
CA ALA A 102 8.79 -2.55 -4.82
C ALA A 102 10.20 -3.02 -5.14
N THR A 103 10.75 -2.56 -6.27
CA THR A 103 12.14 -2.82 -6.66
C THR A 103 12.73 -1.59 -7.33
N ASP A 104 13.99 -1.32 -7.05
CA ASP A 104 14.79 -0.33 -7.75
C ASP A 104 16.17 -0.91 -8.08
N THR A 105 16.67 -0.63 -9.28
CA THR A 105 17.98 -1.11 -9.76
C THR A 105 19.08 -0.06 -9.72
N GLY A 106 18.74 1.21 -9.46
CA GLY A 106 19.68 2.31 -9.40
C GLY A 106 20.17 2.54 -7.97
N SER A 107 19.59 3.52 -7.31
CA SER A 107 19.97 3.99 -5.98
C SER A 107 19.42 3.13 -4.84
N GLY A 108 18.50 2.22 -5.14
CA GLY A 108 17.76 1.40 -4.19
C GLY A 108 16.58 2.15 -3.57
N LEU A 109 15.70 1.41 -2.91
CA LEU A 109 14.49 1.97 -2.30
C LEU A 109 14.81 2.83 -1.06
N ASP A 110 14.07 3.93 -0.91
CA ASP A 110 14.04 4.75 0.31
C ASP A 110 12.74 4.52 1.08
N THR A 111 11.58 4.65 0.42
CA THR A 111 10.27 4.44 1.06
C THR A 111 9.34 3.59 0.21
N VAL A 112 8.48 2.82 0.89
CA VAL A 112 7.29 2.18 0.33
C VAL A 112 6.12 2.56 1.22
N GLN A 113 5.03 3.05 0.63
CA GLN A 113 3.87 3.55 1.35
C GLN A 113 2.59 3.00 0.74
N TYR A 114 1.56 2.85 1.58
CA TYR A 114 0.22 2.51 1.16
C TYR A 114 -0.81 3.44 1.80
N ARG A 115 -1.99 3.51 1.19
CA ARG A 115 -3.18 4.17 1.73
C ARG A 115 -4.36 3.22 1.55
N LEU A 116 -5.05 2.92 2.65
CA LEU A 116 -6.33 2.21 2.60
C LEU A 116 -7.46 3.24 2.47
N ASP A 117 -8.27 3.08 1.44
CA ASP A 117 -9.41 3.93 1.09
C ASP A 117 -9.04 5.42 1.06
N SER A 118 -9.77 6.24 1.83
CA SER A 118 -9.55 7.68 1.98
C SER A 118 -8.61 8.05 3.13
N GLY A 119 -7.90 7.06 3.70
CA GLY A 119 -6.98 7.26 4.81
C GLY A 119 -5.72 8.08 4.48
N GLY A 120 -4.81 8.20 5.44
CA GLY A 120 -3.49 8.79 5.21
C GLY A 120 -2.50 7.80 4.57
N TRP A 121 -1.47 8.34 3.91
CA TRP A 121 -0.32 7.53 3.48
C TRP A 121 0.45 7.01 4.70
N THR A 122 0.65 5.70 4.76
CA THR A 122 1.31 4.98 5.85
C THR A 122 2.49 4.19 5.29
N ALA A 123 3.58 4.08 6.05
CA ALA A 123 4.71 3.24 5.66
C ALA A 123 4.30 1.76 5.54
N TYR A 124 4.70 1.11 4.47
CA TYR A 124 4.46 -0.31 4.26
C TYR A 124 5.61 -1.12 4.86
N THR A 125 5.35 -1.80 5.98
CA THR A 125 6.32 -2.66 6.67
C THR A 125 5.91 -4.14 6.68
N THR A 126 4.61 -4.41 6.57
CA THR A 126 4.02 -5.74 6.58
C THR A 126 2.80 -5.75 5.67
N PRO A 127 2.37 -6.94 5.17
CA PRO A 127 1.13 -7.07 4.44
C PRO A 127 -0.07 -6.48 5.19
N VAL A 128 -1.03 -5.92 4.45
CA VAL A 128 -2.19 -5.20 4.99
C VAL A 128 -3.40 -6.12 4.95
N ALA A 129 -3.92 -6.50 6.11
CA ALA A 129 -5.16 -7.28 6.22
C ALA A 129 -6.37 -6.35 6.31
N VAL A 130 -7.40 -6.61 5.50
CA VAL A 130 -8.65 -5.85 5.46
C VAL A 130 -9.81 -6.83 5.62
N SER A 131 -10.63 -6.63 6.65
CA SER A 131 -11.73 -7.54 7.02
C SER A 131 -13.08 -6.83 7.16
N THR A 132 -13.11 -5.50 7.06
CA THR A 132 -14.36 -4.76 7.06
C THR A 132 -15.13 -5.09 5.77
N PRO A 133 -16.41 -5.45 5.85
CA PRO A 133 -17.21 -5.68 4.65
C PRO A 133 -17.35 -4.45 3.75
N GLY A 134 -17.43 -4.69 2.44
CA GLY A 134 -17.64 -3.67 1.42
C GLY A 134 -16.46 -3.47 0.48
N PRO A 135 -16.56 -2.49 -0.44
CA PRO A 135 -15.51 -2.20 -1.40
C PRO A 135 -14.35 -1.45 -0.74
N HIS A 136 -13.13 -1.83 -1.12
CA HIS A 136 -11.89 -1.21 -0.67
C HIS A 136 -10.97 -0.87 -1.83
N THR A 137 -10.21 0.20 -1.64
CA THR A 137 -9.12 0.61 -2.54
C THR A 137 -7.83 0.74 -1.74
N VAL A 138 -6.78 0.05 -2.16
CA VAL A 138 -5.43 0.26 -1.62
C VAL A 138 -4.58 0.96 -2.65
N GLY A 139 -4.25 2.23 -2.39
CA GLY A 139 -3.24 2.98 -3.12
C GLY A 139 -1.85 2.66 -2.58
N TYR A 140 -0.85 2.59 -3.45
CA TYR A 140 0.54 2.30 -3.07
C TYR A 140 1.54 3.06 -3.95
N ARG A 141 2.67 3.42 -3.35
CA ARG A 141 3.75 4.18 -4.00
C ARG A 141 5.11 3.88 -3.36
N ALA A 142 6.18 4.18 -4.09
CA ALA A 142 7.55 4.05 -3.61
C ALA A 142 8.43 5.20 -4.12
N THR A 143 9.47 5.51 -3.34
CA THR A 143 10.51 6.49 -3.68
C THR A 143 11.87 5.84 -3.48
N ASP A 144 12.83 6.14 -4.35
CA ASP A 144 14.22 5.67 -4.25
C ASP A 144 15.11 6.65 -3.45
N LYS A 145 16.38 6.28 -3.23
CA LYS A 145 17.33 7.11 -2.46
C LYS A 145 17.84 8.33 -3.23
N ALA A 146 17.61 8.40 -4.54
CA ALA A 146 17.90 9.57 -5.37
C ALA A 146 16.71 10.56 -5.42
N GLY A 147 15.56 10.20 -4.83
CA GLY A 147 14.36 11.01 -4.77
C GLY A 147 13.38 10.81 -5.93
N ASN A 148 13.62 9.84 -6.83
CA ASN A 148 12.67 9.53 -7.89
C ASN A 148 11.47 8.76 -7.31
N SER A 149 10.27 9.13 -7.74
CA SER A 149 9.03 8.55 -7.23
C SER A 149 8.30 7.77 -8.32
N ALA A 150 7.87 6.56 -7.99
CA ALA A 150 6.96 5.80 -8.85
C ALA A 150 5.63 6.52 -8.98
N ALA A 151 4.96 6.36 -10.12
CA ALA A 151 3.56 6.75 -10.25
C ALA A 151 2.73 6.01 -9.20
N GLU A 152 1.79 6.72 -8.55
CA GLU A 152 0.86 6.09 -7.62
C GLU A 152 0.02 5.05 -8.35
N GLN A 153 -0.06 3.86 -7.77
CA GLN A 153 -0.84 2.74 -8.29
C GLN A 153 -1.91 2.36 -7.27
N GLN A 154 -2.92 1.62 -7.70
CA GLN A 154 -3.98 1.17 -6.81
C GLN A 154 -4.52 -0.19 -7.20
N VAL A 155 -5.03 -0.92 -6.20
CA VAL A 155 -5.81 -2.14 -6.38
C VAL A 155 -7.14 -2.01 -5.66
N THR A 156 -8.18 -2.57 -6.25
CA THR A 156 -9.53 -2.57 -5.68
C THR A 156 -10.00 -3.99 -5.45
N PHE A 157 -10.72 -4.21 -4.35
CA PHE A 157 -11.34 -5.49 -4.02
C PHE A 157 -12.55 -5.27 -3.11
N THR A 158 -13.39 -6.27 -2.97
CA THR A 158 -14.54 -6.25 -2.05
C THR A 158 -14.33 -7.33 -1.00
N ILE A 159 -14.60 -6.99 0.26
CA ILE A 159 -14.83 -8.00 1.29
C ILE A 159 -16.32 -8.29 1.30
N ALA A 160 -16.69 -9.57 1.13
CA ALA A 160 -18.07 -10.00 1.18
C ALA A 160 -18.70 -9.53 2.49
N GLY A 161 -19.90 -8.95 2.39
CA GLY A 161 -20.78 -8.89 3.54
C GLY A 161 -20.99 -10.30 4.07
N GLN A 162 -21.16 -10.44 5.39
CA GLN A 162 -22.09 -11.50 5.81
C GLN A 162 -23.38 -11.16 5.06
N ASP A 163 -23.77 -12.01 4.12
CA ASP A 163 -24.63 -11.72 2.97
C ASP A 163 -26.07 -11.43 3.41
N GLY A 164 -26.27 -10.36 4.18
CA GLY A 164 -27.46 -10.19 5.02
C GLY A 164 -27.67 -11.31 6.04
N ASP A 165 -27.03 -12.48 5.95
CA ASP A 165 -27.36 -13.70 6.68
C ASP A 165 -26.87 -13.66 8.12
N ALA A 166 -27.75 -13.18 8.99
CA ALA A 166 -27.56 -13.19 10.43
C ALA A 166 -27.72 -14.59 11.04
N CYS A 167 -28.12 -15.60 10.26
CA CYS A 167 -28.40 -16.96 10.71
C CYS A 167 -27.76 -18.02 9.78
N PRO A 168 -26.42 -18.17 9.76
CA PRO A 168 -25.72 -19.10 8.87
C PRO A 168 -26.11 -20.59 9.04
N ASP A 169 -26.69 -20.96 10.19
CA ASP A 169 -27.24 -22.29 10.49
C ASP A 169 -28.78 -22.28 10.53
N SER A 170 -29.42 -21.64 9.55
CA SER A 170 -30.87 -21.45 9.51
C SER A 170 -31.68 -22.76 9.53
N ASP A 171 -32.76 -22.79 10.31
CA ASP A 171 -33.75 -23.85 10.30
C ASP A 171 -34.61 -23.80 9.03
N THR A 172 -34.26 -24.65 8.07
CA THR A 172 -34.87 -24.72 6.72
C THR A 172 -36.24 -25.39 6.65
N ARG A 173 -36.87 -25.70 7.81
CA ARG A 173 -38.21 -26.27 7.82
C ARG A 173 -39.21 -25.33 7.16
N THR A 174 -40.14 -25.90 6.40
CA THR A 174 -41.13 -25.13 5.62
C THR A 174 -42.13 -24.38 6.50
N THR A 175 -42.40 -24.87 7.71
CA THR A 175 -43.31 -24.26 8.68
C THR A 175 -42.61 -24.01 10.03
N VAL A 176 -43.13 -23.02 10.76
CA VAL A 176 -42.71 -22.73 12.13
C VAL A 176 -43.21 -23.86 13.04
N ILE A 177 -42.28 -24.53 13.72
CA ILE A 177 -42.56 -25.60 14.69
C ILE A 177 -42.04 -25.11 16.04
N ILE A 178 -42.86 -25.33 17.09
CA ILE A 178 -42.50 -25.00 18.47
C ILE A 178 -42.70 -26.26 19.32
N ALA A 179 -41.62 -26.77 19.91
CA ALA A 179 -41.59 -27.99 20.72
C ALA A 179 -42.28 -29.18 20.03
N GLY A 180 -42.02 -29.35 18.73
CA GLY A 180 -42.61 -30.40 17.91
C GLY A 180 -44.05 -30.14 17.42
N VAL A 181 -44.67 -29.02 17.79
CA VAL A 181 -46.00 -28.61 17.30
C VAL A 181 -45.86 -27.74 16.04
N ASP A 182 -46.37 -28.23 14.91
CA ASP A 182 -46.46 -27.46 13.67
C ASP A 182 -47.58 -26.41 13.74
N THR A 183 -47.22 -25.14 13.54
CA THR A 183 -48.17 -24.01 13.57
C THR A 183 -48.94 -23.84 12.25
N GLY A 184 -48.49 -24.47 11.16
CA GLY A 184 -48.97 -24.26 9.80
C GLY A 184 -48.59 -22.90 9.20
N VAL A 185 -47.78 -22.10 9.90
CA VAL A 185 -47.29 -20.80 9.42
C VAL A 185 -45.99 -20.99 8.64
N PRO A 186 -45.84 -20.45 7.42
CA PRO A 186 -44.60 -20.54 6.66
C PRO A 186 -43.41 -19.95 7.41
N SER A 187 -42.29 -20.67 7.47
CA SER A 187 -41.03 -20.17 8.02
C SER A 187 -40.18 -19.52 6.93
N ALA A 188 -40.64 -18.38 6.40
CA ALA A 188 -39.94 -17.67 5.33
C ALA A 188 -38.72 -16.89 5.84
N ASP A 189 -37.73 -16.68 4.97
CA ASP A 189 -36.63 -15.74 5.19
C ASP A 189 -37.20 -14.32 5.44
N THR A 190 -36.68 -13.67 6.48
CA THR A 190 -37.16 -12.36 6.95
C THR A 190 -36.46 -11.17 6.28
N GLY A 191 -35.44 -11.43 5.44
CA GLY A 191 -34.70 -10.45 4.65
C GLY A 191 -33.26 -10.22 5.13
N ASN A 192 -32.81 -10.99 6.12
CA ASN A 192 -31.46 -10.99 6.67
C ASN A 192 -30.95 -12.45 6.88
N GLY A 193 -31.36 -13.36 5.99
CA GLY A 193 -30.99 -14.79 6.02
C GLY A 193 -31.55 -15.61 7.18
N CYS A 194 -32.15 -14.99 8.20
CA CYS A 194 -32.89 -15.70 9.24
C CYS A 194 -34.32 -16.03 8.78
N THR A 195 -34.76 -17.27 9.00
CA THR A 195 -36.17 -17.64 8.88
C THR A 195 -36.97 -17.21 10.10
N VAL A 196 -38.31 -17.19 9.99
CA VAL A 196 -39.19 -16.95 11.15
C VAL A 196 -38.89 -17.90 12.30
N ASN A 197 -38.62 -19.18 12.00
CA ASN A 197 -38.37 -20.20 13.00
C ASN A 197 -37.02 -20.00 13.74
N ASP A 198 -36.01 -19.47 13.06
CA ASP A 198 -34.75 -19.05 13.68
C ASP A 198 -34.98 -17.93 14.70
N LEU A 199 -35.81 -16.94 14.33
CA LEU A 199 -36.11 -15.81 15.20
C LEU A 199 -36.96 -16.19 16.42
N ILE A 200 -37.86 -17.17 16.28
CA ILE A 200 -38.59 -17.74 17.42
C ILE A 200 -37.63 -18.46 18.38
N ALA A 201 -36.54 -19.03 17.86
CA ALA A 201 -35.44 -19.59 18.64
C ALA A 201 -35.91 -20.62 19.68
N GLU A 202 -36.70 -21.62 19.26
CA GLU A 202 -37.25 -22.65 20.15
C GLU A 202 -36.18 -23.52 20.85
N ARG A 203 -34.97 -23.58 20.29
CA ARG A 203 -33.82 -24.33 20.83
C ARG A 203 -32.95 -23.50 21.78
N ALA A 204 -33.24 -22.21 21.94
CA ALA A 204 -32.48 -21.36 22.85
C ALA A 204 -32.83 -21.62 24.32
N ALA A 205 -31.93 -21.26 25.22
CA ALA A 205 -32.15 -21.36 26.66
C ALA A 205 -32.96 -20.15 27.18
N TYR A 206 -34.12 -20.41 27.79
CA TYR A 206 -34.95 -19.38 28.40
C TYR A 206 -35.03 -19.55 29.92
N PRO A 207 -34.90 -18.47 30.71
CA PRO A 207 -34.94 -18.57 32.17
C PRO A 207 -36.28 -19.03 32.76
N THR A 208 -37.38 -18.80 32.04
CA THR A 208 -38.74 -19.20 32.43
C THR A 208 -39.60 -19.40 31.19
N HIS A 209 -40.66 -20.19 31.29
CA HIS A 209 -41.65 -20.35 30.22
C HIS A 209 -42.25 -19.00 29.80
N ALA A 210 -42.56 -18.14 30.76
CA ALA A 210 -43.05 -16.79 30.49
C ALA A 210 -42.05 -15.92 29.71
N ALA A 211 -40.74 -16.14 29.86
CA ALA A 211 -39.72 -15.44 29.07
C ALA A 211 -39.74 -15.88 27.60
N PHE A 212 -39.89 -17.19 27.34
CA PHE A 212 -40.04 -17.70 25.98
C PHE A 212 -41.30 -17.16 25.30
N VAL A 213 -42.46 -17.20 25.97
CA VAL A 213 -43.71 -16.69 25.40
C VAL A 213 -43.62 -15.20 25.06
N ARG A 214 -43.04 -14.37 25.97
CA ARG A 214 -42.81 -12.95 25.69
C ARG A 214 -41.87 -12.71 24.51
N HIS A 215 -40.84 -13.54 24.36
CA HIS A 215 -39.95 -13.48 23.20
C HIS A 215 -40.71 -13.77 21.90
N ALA A 216 -41.48 -14.86 21.85
CA ALA A 216 -42.31 -15.20 20.70
C ALA A 216 -43.33 -14.09 20.35
N GLU A 217 -43.95 -13.47 21.36
CA GLU A 217 -44.82 -12.30 21.17
C GLU A 217 -44.08 -11.10 20.56
N ALA A 218 -42.90 -10.75 21.10
CA ALA A 218 -42.11 -9.63 20.62
C ALA A 218 -41.64 -9.84 19.17
N VAL A 219 -41.10 -11.02 18.86
CA VAL A 219 -40.64 -11.38 17.51
C VAL A 219 -41.79 -11.35 16.52
N THR A 220 -42.91 -12.00 16.83
CA THR A 220 -44.05 -12.05 15.90
C THR A 220 -44.69 -10.67 15.70
N ALA A 221 -44.74 -9.82 16.73
CA ALA A 221 -45.20 -8.44 16.60
C ALA A 221 -44.29 -7.59 15.69
N ALA A 222 -42.97 -7.75 15.81
CA ALA A 222 -42.01 -7.09 14.94
C ALA A 222 -42.19 -7.54 13.47
N LEU A 223 -42.37 -8.85 13.25
CA LEU A 223 -42.58 -9.40 11.91
C LEU A 223 -43.91 -8.99 11.28
N VAL A 224 -44.96 -8.79 12.08
CA VAL A 224 -46.22 -8.20 11.60
C VAL A 224 -46.01 -6.74 11.19
N THR A 225 -45.26 -5.97 11.98
CA THR A 225 -44.93 -4.57 11.67
C THR A 225 -44.12 -4.45 10.38
N ALA A 226 -43.20 -5.40 10.15
CA ALA A 226 -42.40 -5.50 8.93
C ALA A 226 -43.17 -6.08 7.73
N GLY A 227 -44.45 -6.45 7.88
CA GLY A 227 -45.27 -7.04 6.82
C GLY A 227 -44.85 -8.46 6.41
N ARG A 228 -44.03 -9.13 7.22
CA ARG A 228 -43.56 -10.51 6.99
C ARG A 228 -44.53 -11.57 7.51
N LEU A 229 -45.35 -11.22 8.50
CA LEU A 229 -46.44 -12.05 9.02
C LEU A 229 -47.75 -11.28 9.04
N THR A 230 -48.86 -12.01 8.93
CA THR A 230 -50.19 -11.48 9.26
C THR A 230 -50.46 -11.61 10.77
N ALA A 231 -51.35 -10.77 11.31
CA ALA A 231 -51.78 -10.88 12.71
C ALA A 231 -52.35 -12.27 13.06
N ARG A 232 -53.01 -12.94 12.09
CA ARG A 232 -53.52 -14.31 12.25
C ARG A 232 -52.39 -15.33 12.42
N GLN A 233 -51.33 -15.21 11.61
CA GLN A 233 -50.15 -16.08 11.68
C GLN A 233 -49.37 -15.86 12.98
N ALA A 234 -49.14 -14.61 13.37
CA ALA A 234 -48.54 -14.28 14.66
C ALA A 234 -49.30 -14.92 15.83
N GLY A 235 -50.65 -14.82 15.84
CA GLY A 235 -51.47 -15.46 16.85
C GLY A 235 -51.40 -16.99 16.84
N ALA A 236 -51.16 -17.64 15.70
CA ALA A 236 -50.98 -19.09 15.63
C ALA A 236 -49.66 -19.53 16.29
N ILE A 237 -48.58 -18.81 16.01
CA ILE A 237 -47.25 -19.03 16.60
C ILE A 237 -47.30 -18.81 18.11
N VAL A 238 -47.82 -17.69 18.58
CA VAL A 238 -47.91 -17.37 20.03
C VAL A 238 -48.76 -18.40 20.78
N ARG A 239 -49.86 -18.89 20.20
CA ARG A 239 -50.66 -19.97 20.82
C ARG A 239 -49.95 -21.32 20.88
N ALA A 240 -49.02 -21.60 19.97
CA ALA A 240 -48.17 -22.78 20.06
C ALA A 240 -47.09 -22.60 21.13
N ALA A 241 -46.47 -21.42 21.18
CA ALA A 241 -45.50 -21.07 22.22
C ALA A 241 -46.09 -21.14 23.63
N ALA A 242 -47.31 -20.63 23.84
CA ALA A 242 -47.99 -20.67 25.14
C ALA A 242 -48.44 -22.08 25.57
N ARG A 243 -48.35 -23.08 24.68
CA ARG A 243 -48.68 -24.49 24.97
C ARG A 243 -47.45 -25.39 25.05
N SER A 244 -46.26 -24.87 24.77
CA SER A 244 -45.03 -25.65 24.85
C SER A 244 -44.54 -25.76 26.29
N ASP A 245 -43.60 -26.68 26.51
CA ASP A 245 -42.85 -26.87 27.74
C ASP A 245 -41.50 -26.12 27.75
N ILE A 246 -41.25 -25.27 26.76
CA ILE A 246 -39.98 -24.53 26.64
C ILE A 246 -39.83 -23.57 27.82
N GLY A 247 -38.71 -23.66 28.53
CA GLY A 247 -38.40 -22.85 29.70
C GLY A 247 -39.18 -23.24 30.97
N ALA A 248 -39.86 -24.39 30.97
CA ALA A 248 -40.52 -24.95 32.15
C ALA A 248 -39.53 -25.57 33.15
#